data_AF-A0A7W3ZG46-F1
#
_entry.id   AF-A0A7W3ZG46-F1
#
_cell.length_a   1.000
_cell.length_b   1.000
_cell.length_c   1.000
_cell.angle_alpha   90.00
_cell.angle_beta   90.00
_cell.angle_gamma   90.00
#
_symmetry.space_group_name_H-M   'P 1'
#
loop_
_entity.id
_entity.type
_entity.pdbx_description
1 polymer ?
#
loop_
_entity_poly.entity_id
_entity_poly.type
_entity_poly.pdbx_seq_one_letter_code
_entity_poly.pdbx_strand_id
1 'polypeptide(L)' 'MNTDAPTVAAEDLAQGQWFWHEPAPGLRSWPLQVATAEILEDAVRIITTDEVRELVSYARDRRVRLAVAS' A
#
# COMPACT_ATOMS: atom_id res chain seq x y z
N MET A 1 -4.73 12.05 20.17
CA MET A 1 -3.47 11.37 19.81
C MET A 1 -3.22 11.69 18.35
N ASN A 2 -2.23 12.53 18.04
CA ASN A 2 -1.83 12.79 16.66
C ASN A 2 -0.95 11.62 16.22
N THR A 3 -1.59 10.54 15.79
CA THR A 3 -0.90 9.38 15.20
C THR A 3 -0.72 9.67 13.72
N ASP A 4 0.28 10.47 13.39
CA ASP A 4 0.81 10.51 12.02
C ASP A 4 1.41 9.12 11.75
N ALA A 5 0.57 8.22 11.23
CA ALA A 5 1.03 6.91 10.79
C ALA A 5 2.16 7.13 9.78
N PRO A 6 3.33 6.49 9.94
CA PRO A 6 4.46 6.72 9.07
C PRO A 6 4.06 6.44 7.62
N THR A 7 4.48 7.33 6.72
CA THR A 7 4.31 7.13 5.28
C THR A 7 5.62 6.67 4.67
N VAL A 8 5.54 5.81 3.65
CA VAL A 8 6.66 5.37 2.81
C VAL A 8 6.31 5.62 1.34
N ALA A 9 7.31 5.65 0.45
CA ALA A 9 7.00 5.58 -0.98
C ALA A 9 6.45 4.20 -1.30
N ALA A 10 5.56 4.10 -2.29
CA ALA A 10 4.93 2.83 -2.63
C ALA A 10 5.96 1.79 -3.10
N GLU A 11 7.05 2.24 -3.76
CA GLU A 11 8.15 1.36 -4.18
C GLU A 11 8.97 0.79 -3.00
N ASP A 12 8.90 1.40 -1.82
CA ASP A 12 9.59 0.93 -0.61
C ASP A 12 8.77 -0.10 0.18
N LEU A 13 7.55 -0.42 -0.27
CA LEU A 13 6.73 -1.43 0.40
C LEU A 13 7.33 -2.83 0.23
N ALA A 14 7.67 -3.44 1.35
CA ALA A 14 8.26 -4.76 1.42
C ALA A 14 7.20 -5.85 1.67
N GLN A 15 7.50 -7.06 1.23
CA GLN A 15 6.70 -8.25 1.50
C GLN A 15 6.41 -8.39 3.01
N GLY A 16 5.15 -8.70 3.33
CA GLY A 16 4.64 -8.86 4.69
C GLY A 16 4.24 -7.56 5.38
N GLN A 17 4.58 -6.39 4.83
CA GLN A 17 4.16 -5.11 5.40
C GLN A 17 2.67 -4.85 5.18
N TRP A 18 2.05 -4.19 6.15
CA TRP A 18 0.67 -3.72 6.06
C TRP A 18 0.65 -2.24 5.67
N PHE A 19 -0.27 -1.88 4.79
CA PHE A 19 -0.49 -0.50 4.36
C PHE A 19 -1.99 -0.21 4.20
N TRP A 20 -2.35 1.07 4.31
CA TRP A 20 -3.70 1.53 4.01
C TRP A 20 -3.84 1.81 2.51
N HIS A 21 -4.58 0.94 1.81
CA HIS A 21 -4.98 1.19 0.43
C HIS A 21 -6.12 2.21 0.39
N GLU A 22 -5.84 3.38 -0.18
CA GLU A 22 -6.82 4.41 -0.52
C GLU A 22 -6.87 4.58 -2.06
N PRO A 23 -7.95 4.19 -2.74
CA PRO A 23 -8.00 4.24 -4.21
C PRO A 23 -8.01 5.67 -4.74
N ALA A 24 -8.71 6.58 -4.06
CA ALA A 24 -8.73 8.01 -4.35
C ALA A 24 -9.06 8.82 -3.08
N PRO A 25 -8.68 10.11 -3.01
CA PRO A 25 -8.98 10.98 -1.88
C PRO A 25 -10.46 10.94 -1.47
N GLY A 26 -10.72 10.64 -0.20
CA GLY A 26 -12.07 10.63 0.37
C GLY A 26 -12.87 9.33 0.13
N LEU A 27 -12.29 8.36 -0.58
CA LEU A 27 -12.84 7.01 -0.65
C LEU A 27 -12.43 6.18 0.58
N ARG A 28 -13.22 5.13 0.85
CA ARG A 28 -12.94 4.21 1.95
C ARG A 28 -11.54 3.61 1.78
N SER A 29 -10.76 3.58 2.87
CA SER A 29 -9.47 2.89 2.91
C SER A 29 -9.60 1.48 3.50
N TRP A 30 -8.75 0.56 3.06
CA TRP A 30 -8.66 -0.80 3.59
C TRP A 30 -7.22 -1.13 3.99
N PRO A 31 -6.98 -1.84 5.10
CA PRO A 31 -5.66 -2.34 5.41
C PRO A 31 -5.39 -3.56 4.54
N LEU A 32 -4.32 -3.52 3.76
CA LEU A 32 -3.87 -4.64 2.91
C LEU A 32 -2.46 -5.05 3.32
N GLN A 33 -2.17 -6.35 3.23
CA GLN A 33 -0.82 -6.87 3.43
C GLN A 33 -0.16 -7.13 2.07
N VAL A 34 1.09 -6.72 1.93
CA VAL A 34 1.89 -6.97 0.73
C VAL A 34 2.26 -8.45 0.67
N ALA A 35 1.77 -9.16 -0.34
CA ALA A 35 2.24 -10.50 -0.67
C ALA A 35 3.57 -10.42 -1.44
N THR A 36 3.64 -9.53 -2.43
CA THR A 36 4.88 -9.17 -3.14
C THR A 36 4.69 -7.83 -3.86
N ALA A 37 5.78 -7.19 -4.29
CA ALA A 37 5.76 -5.96 -5.07
C ALA A 37 6.71 -6.05 -6.27
N GLU A 38 6.25 -5.56 -7.42
CA GLU A 38 7.01 -5.49 -8.67
C GLU A 38 7.19 -4.02 -9.06
N ILE A 39 8.44 -3.59 -9.23
CA ILE A 39 8.79 -2.24 -9.69
C ILE A 39 8.83 -2.22 -11.21
N LEU A 40 8.03 -1.35 -11.80
CA LEU A 40 8.01 -1.02 -13.23
C LEU A 40 8.70 0.33 -13.47
N GLU A 41 8.71 0.79 -14.72
CA GLU A 41 9.36 2.06 -15.10
C GLU A 41 8.78 3.26 -14.31
N ASP A 42 7.45 3.38 -14.29
CA ASP A 42 6.70 4.52 -13.73
C ASP A 42 5.79 4.14 -12.56
N ALA A 43 5.69 2.85 -12.24
CA ALA A 43 4.74 2.34 -11.26
C ALA A 43 5.34 1.23 -10.38
N VAL A 44 4.68 0.96 -9.27
CA VAL A 44 4.83 -0.27 -8.49
C VAL A 44 3.50 -1.02 -8.50
N ARG A 45 3.56 -2.30 -8.82
CA ARG A 45 2.45 -3.24 -8.70
C ARG A 45 2.59 -4.00 -7.39
N ILE A 46 1.60 -3.90 -6.54
CA ILE A 46 1.58 -4.57 -5.24
C ILE A 46 0.55 -5.67 -5.32
N ILE A 47 1.02 -6.91 -5.26
CA ILE A 47 0.16 -8.07 -5.07
C ILE A 47 -0.11 -8.18 -3.58
N THR A 48 -1.38 -8.28 -3.20
CA THR A 48 -1.80 -8.34 -1.79
C THR A 48 -2.26 -9.73 -1.41
N THR A 49 -2.36 -10.01 -0.11
CA THR A 49 -2.92 -11.25 0.41
C THR A 49 -4.46 -11.25 0.45
N ASP A 50 -5.12 -10.16 0.05
CA ASP A 50 -6.57 -10.02 0.04
C ASP A 50 -7.15 -10.54 -1.27
N GLU A 51 -8.03 -11.55 -1.19
CA GLU A 51 -8.64 -12.22 -2.36
C GLU A 51 -9.57 -11.30 -3.18
N VAL A 52 -10.05 -10.19 -2.61
CA VAL A 52 -10.88 -9.22 -3.32
C VAL A 52 -10.02 -8.14 -3.99
N ARG A 53 -8.87 -7.82 -3.39
CA ARG A 53 -7.93 -6.78 -3.84
C ARG A 53 -6.55 -7.35 -4.09
N GLU A 54 -6.50 -8.41 -4.89
CA GLU A 54 -5.28 -9.15 -5.17
C GLU A 54 -4.17 -8.28 -5.75
N LEU A 55 -4.51 -7.20 -6.46
CA LEU A 55 -3.56 -6.32 -7.13
C LEU A 55 -3.95 -4.84 -6.95
N VAL A 56 -2.99 -4.02 -6.54
CA VAL A 56 -3.08 -2.56 -6.59
C VAL A 56 -1.86 -1.97 -7.27
N SER A 57 -2.02 -0.83 -7.95
CA SER A 57 -0.93 -0.17 -8.67
C SER A 57 -0.84 1.30 -8.25
N TYR A 58 0.38 1.76 -8.04
CA TYR A 58 0.69 3.14 -7.65
C TYR A 58 1.85 3.70 -8.47
N ALA A 59 1.91 5.03 -8.60
CA ALA A 59 3.16 5.69 -8.95
C ALA A 59 4.23 5.35 -7.88
N ARG A 60 5.48 5.20 -8.29
CA ARG A 60 6.57 4.75 -7.40
C ARG A 60 6.73 5.61 -6.15
N ASP A 61 6.69 6.92 -6.34
CA ASP A 61 6.85 7.95 -5.30
C ASP A 61 5.58 8.22 -4.49
N ARG A 62 4.46 7.58 -4.84
CA ARG A 62 3.19 7.77 -4.12
C ARG A 62 3.38 7.41 -2.66
N ARG A 63 3.04 8.36 -1.78
CA ARG A 63 3.11 8.16 -0.33
C ARG A 63 1.92 7.31 0.13
N VAL A 64 2.23 6.21 0.80
CA VAL A 64 1.25 5.29 1.38
C VAL A 64 1.45 5.23 2.89
N ARG A 65 0.36 5.17 3.65
CA ARG A 65 0.42 5.06 5.12
C ARG A 65 0.63 3.60 5.51
N LEU A 66 1.64 3.34 6.34
CA LEU A 66 1.79 2.02 6.94
C LEU A 66 0.63 1.75 7.91
N ALA A 67 0.19 0.51 7.92
CA ALA A 67 -0.78 -0.02 8.85
C ALA A 67 -0.08 -0.98 9.81
N VAL A 68 -0.69 -1.18 10.98
CA VAL A 68 -0.34 -2.28 11.88
C VAL A 68 -1.25 -3.45 11.58
N ALA A 69 -0.72 -4.67 11.63
CA ALA A 69 -1.54 -5.87 11.62
C ALA A 69 -2.62 -5.71 12.69
N SER A 70 -3.89 -5.84 12.28
CA SER A 70 -5.04 -5.75 13.18
C SER A 70 -5.28 -7.07 13.90
#